data_AF-A0A849GZM9-F1
#
_entry.id   AF-A0A849GZM9-F1
#
_cell.length_a   1.000
_cell.length_b   1.000
_cell.length_c   1.000
_cell.angle_alpha   90.00
_cell.angle_beta   90.00
_cell.angle_gamma   90.00
#
_symmetry.space_group_name_H-M   'P 1'
#
loop_
_entity.id
_entity.type
_entity.pdbx_description
1 polymer ?
#
loop_
_entity_poly.entity_id
_entity_poly.type
_entity_poly.pdbx_seq_one_letter_code
_entity_poly.pdbx_strand_id
1 'polypeptide(L)' 'TNRDVIVRFIVEKGTIQPTADANWTFAPLDGATVLFETGPKAADYIDDLKSVDIAPAGDGADGFALYRLKL' A
#
# COMPACT_ATOMS: atom_id res chain seq x y z
N THR A 1 -27.30 2.90 9.81
CA THR A 1 -26.56 1.95 8.96
C THR A 1 -25.14 1.76 9.53
N ASN A 2 -24.36 0.77 9.08
CA ASN A 2 -22.95 0.63 9.51
C ASN A 2 -22.15 1.92 9.27
N ARG A 3 -22.46 2.66 8.19
CA ARG A 3 -21.84 3.94 7.87
C ARG A 3 -22.08 5.00 8.93
N ASP A 4 -23.32 5.14 9.42
CA ASP A 4 -23.67 6.17 10.42
C ASP A 4 -22.95 5.93 11.75
N VAL A 5 -22.77 4.65 12.12
CA VAL A 5 -22.04 4.25 13.32
C VAL A 5 -20.56 4.66 13.21
N ILE A 6 -19.93 4.39 12.07
CA ILE A 6 -18.52 4.75 11.81
C ILE A 6 -18.35 6.28 11.79
N VAL A 7 -19.24 7.00 11.09
CA VAL A 7 -19.16 8.48 11.00
C VAL A 7 -19.27 9.10 12.39
N ARG A 8 -20.24 8.67 13.21
CA ARG A 8 -20.40 9.18 14.57
C ARG A 8 -19.17 8.88 15.43
N PHE A 9 -18.60 7.69 15.31
CA PHE A 9 -17.38 7.33 16.03
C PHE A 9 -16.19 8.23 15.64
N ILE A 10 -15.99 8.49 14.35
CA ILE A 10 -14.93 9.39 13.87
C ILE A 10 -15.13 10.81 14.40
N VAL A 11 -16.37 11.32 14.34
CA VAL A 11 -16.70 12.66 14.88
C VAL A 11 -16.46 12.72 16.40
N GLU A 12 -16.83 11.68 17.15
CA GLU A 12 -16.62 11.61 18.59
C GLU A 12 -15.14 11.53 18.98
N LYS A 13 -14.35 10.70 18.30
CA LYS A 13 -12.92 10.53 18.61
C LYS A 13 -12.06 11.69 18.13
N GLY A 14 -12.47 12.39 17.08
CA GLY A 14 -11.78 13.56 16.53
C GLY A 14 -10.39 13.29 15.92
N THR A 15 -9.82 12.11 16.15
CA THR A 15 -8.56 11.64 15.59
C THR A 15 -8.73 10.20 15.12
N ILE A 16 -8.03 9.85 14.04
CA ILE A 16 -7.90 8.49 13.54
C ILE A 16 -6.42 8.15 13.62
N GLN A 17 -6.09 6.91 13.95
CA GLN A 17 -4.73 6.38 13.79
C GLN A 17 -4.63 5.71 12.41
N PRO A 18 -4.08 6.38 11.39
CA PRO A 18 -4.08 5.87 10.02
C PRO A 18 -2.89 4.92 9.74
N THR A 19 -2.05 4.65 10.73
CA THR A 19 -0.82 3.88 10.55
C THR A 19 -1.14 2.45 10.10
N ALA A 20 -0.52 2.02 9.01
CA ALA A 20 -0.52 0.62 8.61
C ALA A 20 0.35 -0.19 9.60
N ASP A 21 -0.28 -1.09 10.35
CA ASP A 21 0.34 -1.92 11.38
C ASP A 21 0.86 -3.26 10.86
N ALA A 22 0.74 -3.51 9.55
CA ALA A 22 1.14 -4.76 8.91
C ALA A 22 0.43 -6.01 9.45
N ASN A 23 -0.82 -5.88 9.93
CA ASN A 23 -1.60 -6.99 10.51
C ASN A 23 -2.16 -8.03 9.52
N TRP A 24 -1.86 -7.89 8.23
CA TRP A 24 -2.25 -8.84 7.19
C TRP A 24 -1.12 -9.02 6.17
N THR A 25 -1.17 -10.13 5.44
CA THR A 25 -0.28 -10.43 4.33
C THR A 25 -1.02 -11.22 3.26
N PHE A 26 -0.47 -11.24 2.05
CA PHE A 26 -0.96 -12.13 0.99
C PHE A 26 -0.61 -13.58 1.32
N ALA A 27 -1.49 -14.51 0.95
CA ALA A 27 -1.12 -15.92 0.96
C ALA A 27 -0.02 -16.14 -0.11
N PRO A 28 1.03 -16.92 0.18
CA PRO A 28 2.12 -17.15 -0.76
C PRO A 28 1.65 -17.72 -2.10
N LEU A 29 2.12 -17.14 -3.21
CA LEU A 29 1.81 -17.57 -4.58
C LEU A 29 3.11 -17.78 -5.38
N ASP A 30 3.57 -19.03 -5.44
CA ASP A 30 4.89 -19.34 -6.00
C ASP A 30 5.06 -18.84 -7.46
N GLY A 31 6.15 -18.11 -7.68
CA GLY A 31 6.48 -17.47 -8.97
C GLY A 31 5.58 -16.31 -9.38
N ALA A 32 4.57 -15.93 -8.61
CA ALA A 32 3.66 -14.85 -8.97
C ALA A 32 4.30 -13.48 -8.70
N THR A 33 4.23 -12.61 -9.71
CA THR A 33 4.70 -11.23 -9.60
C THR A 33 3.69 -10.27 -10.19
N VAL A 34 3.52 -9.12 -9.54
CA VAL A 34 2.71 -8.01 -10.05
C VAL A 34 3.63 -6.88 -10.46
N LEU A 35 3.44 -6.35 -11.67
CA LEU A 35 4.03 -5.09 -12.10
C LEU A 35 2.98 -4.01 -12.04
N PHE A 36 3.32 -2.86 -11.46
CA PHE A 36 2.43 -1.72 -11.41
C PHE A 36 3.21 -0.41 -11.43
N GLU A 37 2.57 0.65 -11.93
CA GLU A 37 3.14 1.98 -12.02
C GLU A 37 2.63 2.87 -10.88
N THR A 38 3.48 3.75 -10.39
CA THR A 38 3.13 4.78 -9.40
C THR A 38 4.02 6.00 -9.56
N GLY A 39 3.69 7.10 -8.89
CA GLY A 39 4.48 8.33 -8.97
C GLY A 39 5.91 8.13 -8.47
N PRO A 40 6.90 8.88 -9.00
CA PRO A 40 8.32 8.69 -8.65
C PRO A 40 8.61 8.90 -7.16
N LYS A 41 7.78 9.68 -6.46
CA LYS A 41 7.86 9.87 -5.00
C LYS A 41 7.59 8.60 -4.19
N ALA A 42 7.09 7.52 -4.79
CA ALA A 42 6.96 6.24 -4.11
C ALA A 42 8.31 5.70 -3.61
N ALA A 43 9.43 6.11 -4.22
CA ALA A 43 10.77 5.77 -3.77
C ALA A 43 11.02 6.23 -2.32
N ASP A 44 10.41 7.33 -1.88
CA ASP A 44 10.56 7.87 -0.53
C ASP A 44 9.84 7.01 0.54
N TYR A 45 8.93 6.13 0.13
CA TYR A 45 8.04 5.37 1.02
C TYR A 45 8.17 3.85 0.87
N ILE A 46 9.00 3.38 -0.06
CA ILE A 46 9.08 1.95 -0.39
C ILE A 46 9.52 1.12 0.80
N ASP A 47 10.43 1.68 1.62
CA ASP A 47 10.97 1.05 2.83
C ASP A 47 9.98 1.02 4.00
N ASP A 48 8.88 1.79 3.94
CA ASP A 48 7.82 1.77 4.95
C ASP A 48 6.87 0.56 4.79
N LEU A 49 6.93 -0.13 3.64
CA LEU A 49 6.07 -1.26 3.32
C LEU A 49 6.57 -2.54 3.98
N LYS A 50 6.04 -2.87 5.15
CA LYS A 50 6.50 -4.00 5.98
C LYS A 50 5.92 -5.37 5.61
N SER A 51 4.76 -5.40 4.95
CA SER A 51 3.99 -6.64 4.69
C SER A 51 4.27 -7.29 3.35
N VAL A 52 5.07 -6.68 2.48
CA VAL A 52 5.20 -7.09 1.08
C VAL A 52 6.65 -7.02 0.58
N ASP A 53 7.02 -7.94 -0.32
CA ASP A 53 8.31 -7.90 -1.04
C ASP A 53 8.15 -7.06 -2.30
N ILE A 54 8.68 -5.84 -2.28
CA ILE A 54 8.58 -4.87 -3.36
C ILE A 54 9.95 -4.36 -3.78
N ALA A 55 10.15 -4.18 -5.08
CA ALA A 55 11.39 -3.63 -5.63
C ALA A 55 11.11 -2.75 -6.86
N PRO A 56 11.96 -1.73 -7.12
CA PRO A 56 11.94 -1.01 -8.39
C PRO A 56 12.11 -1.96 -9.58
N ALA A 57 11.36 -1.71 -10.64
CA ALA A 57 11.40 -2.47 -11.89
C ALA A 57 11.78 -1.61 -13.11
N GLY A 58 12.15 -0.34 -12.87
CA GLY A 58 12.60 0.60 -13.89
C GLY A 58 11.65 1.80 -14.04
N ASP A 59 11.77 2.50 -15.15
CA ASP A 59 10.90 3.60 -15.50
C ASP A 59 9.61 3.08 -16.14
N GLY A 60 8.48 3.63 -15.73
CA GLY A 60 7.17 3.42 -16.36
C GLY A 60 6.90 4.44 -17.46
N ALA A 61 5.69 4.40 -18.00
CA ALA A 61 5.22 5.39 -18.98
C ALA A 61 4.99 6.77 -18.33
N ASP A 62 5.03 7.83 -19.15
CA ASP A 62 4.58 9.19 -18.77
C ASP A 62 5.21 9.76 -17.48
N GLY A 63 6.44 9.34 -17.15
CA GLY A 63 7.17 9.79 -15.96
C GLY A 63 6.79 9.08 -14.66
N PHE A 64 6.04 7.98 -14.74
CA PHE A 64 5.79 7.08 -13.63
C PHE A 64 6.99 6.17 -13.39
N ALA A 65 7.11 5.64 -12.17
CA ALA A 65 8.06 4.60 -11.81
C ALA A 65 7.36 3.24 -11.81
N LEU A 66 8.04 2.22 -12.34
CA LEU A 66 7.54 0.84 -12.36
C LEU A 66 8.08 0.09 -11.14
N TYR A 67 7.19 -0.65 -10.46
CA TYR A 67 7.54 -1.49 -9.32
C TYR A 67 7.08 -2.93 -9.53
N ARG A 68 7.81 -3.86 -8.92
CA ARG A 68 7.49 -5.29 -8.87
C ARG A 68 7.18 -5.70 -7.44
N LEU A 69 6.04 -6.34 -7.25
CA LEU A 69 5.66 -7.05 -6.04
C LEU A 69 5.87 -8.56 -6.25
N LYS A 70 6.44 -9.27 -5.29
CA LYS A 70 6.39 -10.73 -5.24
C LYS A 70 5.29 -11.17 -4.26
N LEU A 71 4.47 -12.13 -4.68
CA LEU A 71 3.35 -12.68 -3.91
C LEU A 71 3.65 -14.10 -3.45
#